data_AF-A0A843TBL7-F1
#
_entry.id   AF-A0A843TBL7-F1
#
_cell.length_a   1.000
_cell.length_b   1.000
_cell.length_c   1.000
_cell.angle_alpha   90.00
_cell.angle_beta   90.00
_cell.angle_gamma   90.00
#
_symmetry.space_group_name_H-M   'P 1'
#
loop_
_entity.id
_entity.type
_entity.pdbx_description
1 polymer ?
#
loop_
_entity_poly.entity_id
_entity_poly.type
_entity_poly.pdbx_seq_one_letter_code
_entity_poly.pdbx_strand_id
1 'polypeptide(L)'
;IYVDGVRLDNNAYAGPRAHGGAMMSVFDDLNPNDIETIEIIKGPAAATLYGTEASAGVINVTTKRGHIGTATFDVSIRQGAQWLQNPKGRIPDGIARDPETGEVARFHIWEQEKAAGRDPFQTGHVQAYTLGLRGGTDQVRYYVSGQWDREEGMFSYNWSDGYSVRSNVNVVLGETWTADVSVGFLSGST
;
A
#
# COMPACT_ATOMS: atom_id res chain seq x y z
N ILE A 1 10.39 -6.58 9.92
CA ILE A 1 8.95 -6.93 9.80
C ILE A 1 8.88 -8.39 9.42
N TYR A 2 7.91 -9.13 9.95
CA TYR A 2 7.69 -10.54 9.62
C TYR A 2 6.31 -10.72 9.01
N VAL A 3 6.22 -11.54 7.97
CA VAL A 3 4.96 -11.95 7.35
C VAL A 3 4.95 -13.47 7.29
N ASP A 4 3.95 -14.09 7.94
CA ASP A 4 3.83 -15.55 8.05
C ASP A 4 5.13 -16.23 8.55
N GLY A 5 5.84 -15.57 9.47
CA GLY A 5 7.10 -16.05 10.03
C GLY A 5 8.35 -15.80 9.17
N VAL A 6 8.21 -15.28 7.95
CA VAL A 6 9.33 -14.90 7.10
C VAL A 6 9.69 -13.44 7.31
N ARG A 7 10.97 -13.17 7.57
CA ARG A 7 11.46 -11.81 7.69
C ARG A 7 11.47 -11.13 6.33
N LEU A 8 10.85 -9.97 6.24
CA LEU A 8 10.91 -9.11 5.07
C LEU A 8 11.91 -7.97 5.27
N ASP A 9 12.65 -7.66 4.20
CA ASP A 9 13.46 -6.47 4.10
C ASP A 9 12.54 -5.24 3.97
N ASN A 10 12.83 -4.20 4.73
CA ASN A 10 12.08 -2.93 4.74
C ASN A 10 13.01 -1.76 4.40
N ASN A 11 13.99 -2.01 3.54
CA ASN A 11 14.81 -0.97 2.95
C ASN A 11 13.94 -0.06 2.07
N ALA A 12 13.85 1.21 2.45
CA ALA A 12 12.96 2.19 1.81
C ALA A 12 13.31 2.52 0.34
N TYR A 13 14.44 2.02 -0.15
CA TYR A 13 14.90 2.20 -1.52
C TYR A 13 14.97 0.89 -2.33
N ALA A 14 14.55 -0.23 -1.75
CA ALA A 14 14.52 -1.53 -2.41
C ALA A 14 13.07 -2.02 -2.51
N GLY A 15 12.58 -2.23 -3.73
CA GLY A 15 11.24 -2.78 -3.96
C GLY A 15 10.64 -2.40 -5.32
N PRO A 16 9.56 -3.06 -5.77
CA PRO A 16 8.99 -2.88 -7.11
C PRO A 16 8.36 -1.50 -7.39
N ARG A 17 8.08 -0.67 -6.37
CA ARG A 17 7.44 0.66 -6.55
C ARG A 17 8.36 1.84 -6.19
N ALA A 18 9.68 1.64 -6.17
CA ALA A 18 10.64 2.61 -5.65
C ALA A 18 10.96 3.72 -6.67
N HIS A 19 10.01 4.62 -6.96
CA HIS A 19 10.23 5.76 -7.85
C HIS A 19 9.62 7.05 -7.26
N GLY A 20 10.34 8.18 -7.35
CA GLY A 20 9.77 9.52 -7.06
C GLY A 20 9.98 10.10 -5.64
N GLY A 21 11.00 9.67 -4.88
CA GLY A 21 11.36 10.32 -3.61
C GLY A 21 10.46 9.98 -2.41
N ALA A 22 9.51 9.06 -2.57
CA ALA A 22 8.78 8.45 -1.46
C ALA A 22 9.65 7.39 -0.77
N MET A 23 9.66 7.41 0.56
CA MET A 23 10.19 6.30 1.35
C MET A 23 9.18 5.17 1.28
N MET A 24 9.54 4.06 0.65
CA MET A 24 8.67 2.89 0.61
C MET A 24 8.75 2.10 1.92
N SER A 25 7.66 1.45 2.28
CA SER A 25 7.67 0.36 3.24
C SER A 25 7.22 -0.93 2.57
N VAL A 26 7.74 -2.07 3.02
CA VAL A 26 7.22 -3.38 2.64
C VAL A 26 5.74 -3.56 3.06
N PHE A 27 5.23 -2.72 3.96
CA PHE A 27 3.78 -2.67 4.23
C PHE A 27 2.95 -2.18 3.04
N ASP A 28 3.51 -1.35 2.17
CA ASP A 28 2.82 -0.83 0.99
C ASP A 28 2.57 -1.97 -0.04
N ASP A 29 3.35 -3.05 0.06
CA ASP A 29 3.25 -4.24 -0.78
C ASP A 29 2.24 -5.26 -0.26
N LEU A 30 1.70 -5.06 0.96
CA LEU A 30 0.69 -5.93 1.55
C LEU A 30 -0.70 -5.36 1.34
N ASN A 31 -1.58 -6.15 0.72
CA ASN A 31 -2.99 -5.83 0.66
C ASN A 31 -3.61 -5.91 2.08
N PRO A 32 -4.21 -4.84 2.61
CA PRO A 32 -4.86 -4.88 3.93
C PRO A 32 -5.97 -5.92 4.02
N ASN A 33 -6.64 -6.22 2.90
CA ASN A 33 -7.69 -7.24 2.85
C ASN A 33 -7.15 -8.67 3.04
N ASP A 34 -5.85 -8.89 2.89
CA ASP A 34 -5.19 -10.19 3.08
C ASP A 34 -4.67 -10.40 4.50
N ILE A 35 -4.72 -9.38 5.35
CA ILE A 35 -4.21 -9.44 6.71
C ILE A 35 -5.28 -10.06 7.61
N GLU A 36 -4.88 -11.09 8.37
CA GLU A 36 -5.70 -11.67 9.44
C GLU A 36 -5.41 -10.93 10.75
N THR A 37 -4.13 -10.78 11.11
CA THR A 37 -3.71 -10.10 12.34
C THR A 37 -2.40 -9.35 12.17
N ILE A 38 -2.23 -8.29 12.99
CA ILE A 38 -0.97 -7.59 13.17
C ILE A 38 -0.65 -7.59 14.67
N GLU A 39 0.50 -8.14 15.02
CA GLU A 39 1.01 -8.16 16.38
C GLU A 39 2.28 -7.31 16.47
N ILE A 40 2.38 -6.50 17.53
CA ILE A 40 3.53 -5.64 17.78
C ILE A 40 4.21 -6.10 19.08
N ILE A 41 5.37 -6.72 18.93
CA ILE A 41 6.20 -7.18 20.05
C ILE A 41 7.18 -6.06 20.38
N LYS A 42 7.00 -5.44 21.53
CA LYS A 42 7.72 -4.22 21.92
C LYS A 42 8.99 -4.54 22.71
N GLY A 43 10.02 -3.73 22.47
CA GLY A 43 11.20 -3.65 23.31
C GLY A 43 12.09 -4.90 23.28
N PRO A 44 12.97 -5.05 24.29
CA PRO A 44 14.03 -6.07 24.27
C PRO A 44 13.53 -7.52 24.23
N ALA A 45 12.29 -7.78 24.64
CA ALA A 45 11.69 -9.12 24.60
C ALA A 45 11.59 -9.69 23.16
N ALA A 46 11.44 -8.82 22.16
CA ALA A 46 11.45 -9.24 20.75
C ALA A 46 12.82 -9.77 20.32
N ALA A 47 13.92 -9.23 20.86
CA ALA A 47 15.27 -9.64 20.51
C ALA A 47 15.60 -11.07 20.93
N THR A 48 14.96 -11.57 22.00
CA THR A 48 15.11 -12.96 22.44
C THR A 48 14.52 -13.96 21.46
N LEU A 49 13.39 -13.62 20.82
CA LEU A 49 12.69 -14.51 19.89
C LEU A 49 13.17 -14.38 18.45
N TYR A 50 13.57 -13.17 18.03
CA TYR A 50 13.83 -12.85 16.62
C TYR A 50 15.27 -12.36 16.34
N GLY A 51 16.13 -12.29 17.36
CA GLY A 51 17.54 -11.92 17.23
C GLY A 51 17.83 -10.42 17.40
N THR A 52 19.09 -10.03 17.24
CA THR A 52 19.59 -8.66 17.57
C THR A 52 18.89 -7.54 16.79
N GLU A 53 18.46 -7.83 15.56
CA GLU A 53 17.77 -6.89 14.68
C GLU A 53 16.34 -6.55 15.14
N ALA A 54 15.79 -7.35 16.07
CA ALA A 54 14.52 -7.10 16.73
C ALA A 54 14.63 -6.23 17.99
N SER A 55 15.78 -5.65 18.29
CA SER A 55 15.98 -4.76 19.45
C SER A 55 15.09 -3.52 19.44
N ALA A 56 14.72 -3.02 18.25
CA ALA A 56 13.74 -1.95 18.07
C ALA A 56 12.27 -2.43 18.19
N GLY A 57 12.05 -3.75 18.31
CA GLY A 57 10.74 -4.40 18.29
C GLY A 57 10.47 -5.16 16.99
N VAL A 58 9.38 -5.93 16.98
CA VAL A 58 8.93 -6.71 15.83
C VAL A 58 7.49 -6.39 15.53
N ILE A 59 7.19 -6.17 14.24
CA ILE A 59 5.83 -6.22 13.72
C ILE A 59 5.69 -7.56 13.01
N ASN A 60 4.77 -8.39 13.50
CA ASN A 60 4.44 -9.70 12.98
C ASN A 60 3.06 -9.64 12.32
N VAL A 61 3.01 -9.92 11.02
CA VAL A 61 1.79 -9.94 10.24
C VAL A 61 1.45 -11.39 9.94
N THR A 62 0.22 -11.79 10.27
CA THR A 62 -0.34 -13.08 9.86
C THR A 62 -1.33 -12.84 8.74
N THR A 63 -1.18 -13.57 7.63
CA THR A 63 -2.10 -13.44 6.50
C THR A 63 -3.24 -14.45 6.56
N LYS A 64 -4.36 -14.11 5.92
CA LYS A 64 -5.57 -14.95 5.89
C LYS A 64 -5.26 -16.33 5.32
N ARG A 65 -5.78 -17.36 5.99
CA ARG A 65 -5.64 -18.76 5.57
C ARG A 65 -7.00 -19.38 5.26
N GLY A 66 -6.96 -20.54 4.62
CA GLY A 66 -8.14 -21.37 4.44
C GLY A 66 -8.71 -21.86 5.77
N HIS A 67 -10.01 -22.12 5.78
CA HIS A 67 -10.72 -22.69 6.92
C HIS A 67 -11.42 -23.98 6.50
N ILE A 68 -11.73 -24.83 7.46
CA ILE A 68 -12.50 -26.05 7.20
C ILE A 68 -13.94 -25.64 6.93
N GLY A 69 -14.51 -26.11 5.81
CA GLY A 69 -15.89 -25.85 5.44
C GLY A 69 -16.05 -25.41 3.99
N THR A 70 -17.26 -24.97 3.68
CA THR A 70 -17.63 -24.48 2.36
C THR A 70 -16.83 -23.23 2.00
N ALA A 71 -16.52 -23.08 0.71
CA ALA A 71 -15.86 -21.90 0.19
C ALA A 71 -16.65 -20.62 0.52
N THR A 72 -15.97 -19.62 1.07
CA THR A 72 -16.48 -18.27 1.29
C THR A 72 -15.79 -17.29 0.34
N PHE A 73 -16.56 -16.37 -0.20
CA PHE A 73 -16.06 -15.29 -1.05
C PHE A 73 -16.17 -13.96 -0.31
N ASP A 74 -15.11 -13.17 -0.39
CA ASP A 74 -15.04 -11.83 0.16
C ASP A 74 -14.81 -10.86 -0.99
N VAL A 75 -15.69 -9.86 -1.13
CA VAL A 75 -15.56 -8.80 -2.12
C VAL A 75 -15.42 -7.47 -1.40
N SER A 76 -14.36 -6.74 -1.71
CA SER A 76 -14.12 -5.41 -1.17
C SER A 76 -14.01 -4.41 -2.32
N ILE A 77 -14.76 -3.31 -2.20
CA ILE A 77 -14.76 -2.23 -3.17
C ILE A 77 -14.43 -0.95 -2.41
N ARG A 78 -13.37 -0.27 -2.85
CA ARG A 78 -12.98 1.05 -2.35
C ARG A 78 -13.12 2.06 -3.48
N GLN A 79 -13.80 3.16 -3.21
CA GLN A 79 -13.86 4.32 -4.10
C GLN A 79 -13.65 5.59 -3.30
N GLY A 80 -12.98 6.57 -3.88
CA GLY A 80 -12.68 7.85 -3.24
C GLY A 80 -12.28 8.93 -4.24
N ALA A 81 -12.20 10.15 -3.75
CA ALA A 81 -11.71 11.30 -4.51
C ALA A 81 -10.75 12.11 -3.65
N GLN A 82 -9.73 12.68 -4.28
CA GLN A 82 -8.74 13.54 -3.66
C GLN A 82 -8.65 14.87 -4.41
N TRP A 83 -8.65 15.97 -3.67
CA TRP A 83 -8.54 17.31 -4.25
C TRP A 83 -7.90 18.27 -3.25
N LEU A 84 -7.28 19.33 -3.77
CA LEU A 84 -6.75 20.40 -2.92
C LEU A 84 -7.89 21.32 -2.49
N GLN A 85 -8.27 21.24 -1.21
CA GLN A 85 -9.20 22.22 -0.63
C GLN A 85 -8.53 23.60 -0.55
N ASN A 86 -9.27 24.67 -0.84
CA ASN A 86 -8.80 26.06 -0.74
C ASN A 86 -7.35 26.26 -1.28
N PRO A 87 -7.09 26.05 -2.59
CA PRO A 87 -5.74 26.21 -3.14
C PRO A 87 -5.16 27.60 -2.86
N LYS A 88 -5.97 28.65 -3.01
CA LYS A 88 -5.59 30.05 -2.73
C LYS A 88 -5.10 30.27 -1.30
N GLY A 89 -5.75 29.66 -0.30
CA GLY A 89 -5.32 29.81 1.09
C GLY A 89 -4.13 28.93 1.49
N ARG A 90 -3.80 27.90 0.70
CA ARG A 90 -2.73 26.95 1.00
C ARG A 90 -1.42 27.25 0.27
N ILE A 91 -1.50 27.95 -0.85
CA ILE A 91 -0.34 28.28 -1.68
C ILE A 91 0.10 29.70 -1.29
N PRO A 92 1.34 29.88 -0.80
CA PRO A 92 1.82 31.20 -0.45
C PRO A 92 2.07 32.04 -1.70
N ASP A 93 1.99 33.36 -1.54
CA ASP A 93 2.44 34.29 -2.57
C ASP A 93 3.95 34.10 -2.81
N GLY A 94 4.32 34.03 -4.08
CA GLY A 94 5.70 34.17 -4.53
C GLY A 94 6.08 35.64 -4.64
N ILE A 95 7.39 35.90 -4.66
CA ILE A 95 7.96 37.21 -4.97
C ILE A 95 8.86 37.04 -6.18
N ALA A 96 8.59 37.79 -7.24
CA ALA A 96 9.40 37.80 -8.46
C ALA A 96 9.64 39.24 -8.90
N ARG A 97 10.72 39.43 -9.67
CA ARG A 97 10.94 40.70 -10.37
C ARG A 97 10.10 40.69 -11.64
N ASP A 98 9.29 41.71 -11.81
CA ASP A 98 8.51 41.93 -13.02
C ASP A 98 9.48 42.14 -14.21
N PRO A 99 9.38 41.34 -15.29
CA PRO A 99 10.30 41.42 -16.42
C PRO A 99 10.10 42.67 -17.30
N GLU A 100 8.95 43.34 -17.23
CA GLU A 100 8.63 44.54 -17.98
C GLU A 100 9.05 45.82 -17.22
N THR A 101 8.81 45.87 -15.90
CA THR A 101 9.07 47.06 -15.08
C THR A 101 10.36 46.99 -14.26
N GLY A 102 10.87 45.78 -13.99
CA GLY A 102 12.02 45.55 -13.12
C GLY A 102 11.72 45.72 -11.63
N GLU A 103 10.47 45.98 -11.24
CA GLU A 103 10.08 46.10 -9.84
C GLU A 103 9.88 44.73 -9.19
N VAL A 104 9.97 44.66 -7.86
CA VAL A 104 9.67 43.44 -7.10
C VAL A 104 8.16 43.39 -6.85
N ALA A 105 7.50 42.36 -7.38
CA ALA A 105 6.06 42.16 -7.26
C ALA A 105 5.74 40.84 -6.52
N ARG A 106 4.60 40.83 -5.82
CA ARG A 106 4.00 39.60 -5.30
C ARG A 106 3.12 38.98 -6.37
N PHE A 107 3.18 37.67 -6.51
CA PHE A 107 2.33 36.92 -7.43
C PHE A 107 1.84 35.65 -6.77
N HIS A 108 0.60 35.27 -7.06
CA HIS A 108 0.02 34.02 -6.58
C HIS A 108 0.01 33.00 -7.72
N ILE A 109 0.90 32.00 -7.65
CA ILE A 109 1.15 31.09 -8.78
C ILE A 109 -0.10 30.35 -9.26
N TRP A 110 -0.97 29.89 -8.35
CA TRP A 110 -2.22 29.23 -8.75
C TRP A 110 -3.21 30.18 -9.43
N GLU A 111 -3.28 31.45 -9.01
CA GLU A 111 -4.18 32.42 -9.65
C GLU A 111 -3.67 32.80 -11.04
N GLN A 112 -2.35 32.91 -11.19
CA GLN A 112 -1.69 33.16 -12.47
C GLN A 112 -1.94 32.02 -13.46
N GLU A 113 -1.77 30.76 -13.03
CA GLU A 113 -2.06 29.59 -13.86
C GLU A 113 -3.54 29.55 -14.27
N LYS A 114 -4.46 29.76 -13.31
CA LYS A 114 -5.90 29.86 -13.57
C LYS A 114 -6.25 30.93 -14.59
N ALA A 115 -5.65 32.11 -14.48
CA ALA A 115 -5.85 33.22 -15.41
C ALA A 115 -5.34 32.88 -16.82
N ALA A 116 -4.31 32.04 -16.92
CA ALA A 116 -3.79 31.50 -18.18
C ALA A 116 -4.57 30.29 -18.71
N GLY A 117 -5.70 29.94 -18.09
CA GLY A 117 -6.55 28.80 -18.48
C GLY A 117 -6.02 27.43 -18.08
N ARG A 118 -5.01 27.37 -17.19
CA ARG A 118 -4.43 26.13 -16.67
C ARG A 118 -4.85 25.96 -15.21
N ASP A 119 -5.41 24.81 -14.84
CA ASP A 119 -5.56 24.46 -13.41
C ASP A 119 -4.51 23.39 -13.10
N PRO A 120 -3.50 23.69 -12.26
CA PRO A 120 -2.48 22.70 -11.91
C PRO A 120 -3.06 21.58 -11.05
N PHE A 121 -4.27 21.77 -10.47
CA PHE A 121 -4.95 20.78 -9.68
C PHE A 121 -6.14 20.18 -10.41
N GLN A 122 -6.37 18.89 -10.15
CA GLN A 122 -7.56 18.17 -10.56
C GLN A 122 -8.19 17.46 -9.36
N THR A 123 -9.43 16.97 -9.56
CA THR A 123 -9.99 15.97 -8.65
C THR A 123 -9.47 14.61 -9.11
N GLY A 124 -8.60 14.01 -8.30
CA GLY A 124 -8.09 12.67 -8.52
C GLY A 124 -9.05 11.61 -7.96
N HIS A 125 -9.07 10.43 -8.56
CA HIS A 125 -9.95 9.33 -8.18
C HIS A 125 -9.14 8.17 -7.58
N VAL A 126 -9.65 7.58 -6.51
CA VAL A 126 -9.08 6.39 -5.87
C VAL A 126 -10.05 5.24 -6.05
N GLN A 127 -9.58 4.11 -6.56
CA GLN A 127 -10.38 2.91 -6.74
C GLN A 127 -9.58 1.67 -6.35
N ALA A 128 -10.22 0.71 -5.70
CA ALA A 128 -9.65 -0.62 -5.52
C ALA A 128 -10.76 -1.68 -5.52
N TYR A 129 -10.49 -2.80 -6.17
CA TYR A 129 -11.37 -3.96 -6.22
C TYR A 129 -10.59 -5.18 -5.76
N THR A 130 -11.06 -5.80 -4.67
CA THR A 130 -10.46 -7.00 -4.12
C THR A 130 -11.46 -8.13 -4.13
N LEU A 131 -11.00 -9.30 -4.56
CA LEU A 131 -11.72 -10.55 -4.46
C LEU A 131 -10.88 -11.53 -3.66
N GLY A 132 -11.47 -12.10 -2.61
CA GLY A 132 -10.90 -13.16 -1.79
C GLY A 132 -11.76 -14.41 -1.84
N LEU A 133 -11.12 -15.57 -1.79
CA LEU A 133 -11.74 -16.88 -1.74
C LEU A 133 -11.00 -17.73 -0.72
N ARG A 134 -11.73 -18.34 0.22
CA ARG A 134 -11.13 -19.28 1.18
C ARG A 134 -12.06 -20.40 1.58
N GLY A 135 -11.47 -21.54 1.93
CA GLY A 135 -12.19 -22.72 2.37
C GLY A 135 -11.26 -23.93 2.40
N GLY A 136 -11.86 -25.12 2.48
CA GLY A 136 -11.10 -26.36 2.47
C GLY A 136 -11.67 -27.45 3.36
N THR A 137 -10.92 -28.53 3.45
CA THR A 137 -11.19 -29.68 4.30
C THR A 137 -10.24 -29.68 5.50
N ASP A 138 -10.33 -30.73 6.31
CA ASP A 138 -9.35 -31.05 7.35
C ASP A 138 -7.94 -31.29 6.79
N GLN A 139 -7.83 -31.86 5.58
CA GLN A 139 -6.56 -32.18 4.93
C GLN A 139 -5.97 -31.01 4.13
N VAL A 140 -6.80 -30.23 3.44
CA VAL A 140 -6.33 -29.15 2.57
C VAL A 140 -7.14 -27.89 2.81
N ARG A 141 -6.46 -26.81 3.17
CA ARG A 141 -7.05 -25.48 3.39
C ARG A 141 -6.40 -24.48 2.45
N TYR A 142 -7.20 -23.67 1.78
CA TYR A 142 -6.72 -22.69 0.81
C TYR A 142 -7.31 -21.30 1.04
N TYR A 143 -6.50 -20.29 0.73
CA TYR A 143 -6.87 -18.90 0.60
C TYR A 143 -6.25 -18.37 -0.69
N VAL A 144 -7.03 -17.69 -1.51
CA VAL A 144 -6.55 -16.97 -2.71
C VAL A 144 -7.20 -15.61 -2.73
N SER A 145 -6.43 -14.57 -3.04
CA SER A 145 -6.95 -13.24 -3.27
C SER A 145 -6.30 -12.58 -4.48
N GLY A 146 -7.05 -11.68 -5.09
CA GLY A 146 -6.57 -10.77 -6.11
C GLY A 146 -7.09 -9.36 -5.83
N GLN A 147 -6.25 -8.36 -6.06
CA GLN A 147 -6.63 -6.96 -6.02
C GLN A 147 -6.11 -6.24 -7.26
N TRP A 148 -6.95 -5.34 -7.77
CA TRP A 148 -6.51 -4.23 -8.59
C TRP A 148 -6.79 -2.92 -7.86
N ASP A 149 -5.85 -1.99 -7.91
CA ASP A 149 -6.02 -0.63 -7.39
C ASP A 149 -5.49 0.40 -8.38
N ARG A 150 -6.15 1.54 -8.43
CA ARG A 150 -5.74 2.70 -9.20
C ARG A 150 -5.98 3.96 -8.40
N GLU A 151 -4.98 4.81 -8.33
CA GLU A 151 -5.05 6.09 -7.66
C GLU A 151 -4.58 7.19 -8.60
N GLU A 152 -5.41 8.21 -8.77
CA GLU A 152 -5.06 9.44 -9.46
C GLU A 152 -4.95 10.55 -8.41
N GLY A 153 -3.85 11.28 -8.47
CA GLY A 153 -3.52 12.36 -7.57
C GLY A 153 -4.24 13.66 -7.92
N MET A 154 -4.06 14.65 -7.04
CA MET A 154 -4.50 16.02 -7.32
C MET A 154 -3.71 16.71 -8.44
N PHE A 155 -2.60 16.12 -8.90
CA PHE A 155 -1.85 16.57 -10.07
C PHE A 155 -2.01 15.54 -11.19
N SER A 156 -2.26 15.99 -12.42
CA SER A 156 -2.57 15.11 -13.55
C SER A 156 -1.46 14.11 -13.91
N TYR A 157 -0.22 14.41 -13.56
CA TYR A 157 0.95 13.55 -13.78
C TYR A 157 1.26 12.62 -12.60
N ASN A 158 0.51 12.69 -11.50
CA ASN A 158 0.69 11.83 -10.33
C ASN A 158 -0.42 10.78 -10.31
N TRP A 159 -0.08 9.53 -10.58
CA TRP A 159 -1.02 8.42 -10.58
C TRP A 159 -0.29 7.12 -10.22
N SER A 160 -1.05 6.09 -9.87
CA SER A 160 -0.55 4.73 -9.68
C SER A 160 -1.59 3.71 -10.14
N ASP A 161 -1.11 2.56 -10.61
CA ASP A 161 -1.92 1.40 -11.01
C ASP A 161 -1.23 0.14 -10.50
N GLY A 162 -1.95 -0.70 -9.78
CA GLY A 162 -1.40 -1.82 -9.04
C GLY A 162 -2.25 -3.08 -9.15
N TYR A 163 -1.57 -4.22 -9.21
CA TYR A 163 -2.15 -5.55 -9.16
C TYR A 163 -1.42 -6.38 -8.12
N SER A 164 -2.17 -7.06 -7.25
CA SER A 164 -1.60 -8.03 -6.33
C SER A 164 -2.40 -9.33 -6.34
N VAL A 165 -1.69 -10.44 -6.14
CA VAL A 165 -2.26 -11.76 -5.97
C VAL A 165 -1.59 -12.42 -4.78
N ARG A 166 -2.38 -13.03 -3.90
CA ARG A 166 -1.87 -13.86 -2.81
C ARG A 166 -2.51 -15.23 -2.85
N SER A 167 -1.72 -16.25 -2.54
CA SER A 167 -2.19 -17.62 -2.34
C SER A 167 -1.53 -18.21 -1.10
N ASN A 168 -2.33 -18.78 -0.21
CA ASN A 168 -1.88 -19.54 0.94
C ASN A 168 -2.54 -20.92 0.90
N VAL A 169 -1.74 -21.98 0.97
CA VAL A 169 -2.20 -23.37 1.00
C VAL A 169 -1.58 -24.09 2.18
N ASN A 170 -2.41 -24.70 3.00
CA ASN A 170 -2.02 -25.58 4.08
C ASN A 170 -2.45 -27.01 3.74
N VAL A 171 -1.53 -27.95 3.90
CA VAL A 171 -1.74 -29.38 3.62
C VAL A 171 -1.32 -30.19 4.83
N VAL A 172 -2.22 -31.00 5.37
CA VAL A 172 -1.96 -31.99 6.42
C VAL A 172 -1.79 -33.36 5.76
N LEU A 173 -0.60 -33.94 5.87
CA LEU A 173 -0.22 -35.21 5.25
C LEU A 173 -0.12 -36.30 6.33
N GLY A 174 -1.24 -36.98 6.58
CA GLY A 174 -1.34 -37.99 7.63
C GLY A 174 -1.31 -37.36 9.03
N GLU A 175 -0.79 -38.09 10.02
CA GLU A 175 -0.82 -37.66 11.43
C GLU A 175 0.40 -36.83 11.86
N THR A 176 1.47 -36.81 11.05
CA THR A 176 2.79 -36.31 11.48
C THR A 176 3.31 -35.13 10.68
N TRP A 177 2.83 -34.94 9.44
CA TRP A 177 3.37 -33.91 8.55
C TRP A 177 2.33 -32.85 8.22
N THR A 178 2.76 -31.59 8.28
CA THR A 178 1.99 -30.45 7.79
C THR A 178 2.91 -29.57 6.96
N ALA A 179 2.41 -29.09 5.82
CA ALA A 179 3.11 -28.17 4.94
C ALA A 179 2.28 -26.91 4.73
N ASP A 180 2.93 -25.75 4.83
CA ASP A 180 2.35 -24.44 4.58
C ASP A 180 3.11 -23.77 3.44
N VAL A 181 2.38 -23.34 2.41
CA VAL A 181 2.94 -22.66 1.25
C VAL A 181 2.23 -21.33 1.07
N SER A 182 3.01 -20.25 1.06
CA SER A 182 2.52 -18.88 0.83
C SER A 182 3.24 -18.28 -0.37
N VAL A 183 2.47 -17.76 -1.32
CA VAL A 183 2.97 -17.08 -2.51
C VAL A 183 2.28 -15.73 -2.63
N GLY A 184 3.08 -14.68 -2.82
CA GLY A 184 2.59 -13.34 -3.11
C GLY A 184 3.20 -12.83 -4.41
N PHE A 185 2.40 -12.16 -5.22
CA PHE A 185 2.82 -11.45 -6.41
C PHE A 185 2.26 -10.04 -6.38
N LEU A 186 3.09 -9.08 -6.78
CA LEU A 186 2.76 -7.67 -6.86
C LEU A 186 3.39 -7.08 -8.11
N SER A 187 2.63 -6.27 -8.84
CA SER A 187 3.11 -5.50 -9.97
C SER A 187 2.34 -4.19 -10.08
N GLY A 188 2.97 -3.15 -10.60
CA GLY A 188 2.31 -1.87 -10.79
C GLY A 188 3.19 -0.85 -11.49
N SER A 189 2.59 0.28 -11.82
CA SER A 189 3.24 1.45 -12.38
C SER A 189 2.79 2.72 -11.65
N THR A 190 3.65 3.72 -11.66
CA THR A 190 3.48 5.03 -11.01
C THR A 190 4.15 6.09 -11.86
#